data_AF-A0A3N5ZJG4-F1
#
_entry.id   AF-A0A3N5ZJG4-F1
#
_cell.length_a   1.000
_cell.length_b   1.000
_cell.length_c   1.000
_cell.angle_alpha   90.00
_cell.angle_beta   90.00
_cell.angle_gamma   90.00
#
_symmetry.space_group_name_H-M   'P 1'
#
loop_
_entity.id
_entity.type
_entity.pdbx_description
1 polymer ?
#
loop_
_entity_poly.entity_id
_entity_poly.type
_entity_poly.pdbx_seq_one_letter_code
_entity_poly.pdbx_strand_id
1 'polypeptide(L)'
;MPPALLDLTLDVVPRARFDMLNLRERMSGEDREALAPYSRALFWSSHTTAGFLDRSVAARLNSKPGVVDYVATFRAIFPEGAPYEHDQLDRRTELDPEQRLIEPRNADSHLAFIAAGMRTCVRYRNRPPEPVCFVDLDGVCAGRPRRRRTRIVGYHSEEEVTQVTVEVPVSQHPVDSINLKDSRLGLYEQIADLAFHYGVEKGRVRLALDDSERHAGVTVNEYETLLMRHDLAEVLRDPLRFAIEKGRHVWADPRAVPAKTLEYAKYDLVQIMNLLVDGLGLRESIVERLINRAVAAPADRFLRMKRSVDLLVSDDHQTGRARVVEGTYQSPILVQWHRAQRQARLLSITLTAFS
;
A
#
# COMPACT_ATOMS: atom_id res chain seq x y z
N MET A 1 -28.66 -21.60 -12.98
CA MET A 1 -28.36 -20.27 -12.40
C MET A 1 -26.85 -20.18 -12.28
N PRO A 2 -26.21 -19.03 -12.57
CA PRO A 2 -24.82 -18.84 -12.19
C PRO A 2 -24.67 -19.06 -10.68
N PRO A 3 -23.55 -19.63 -10.21
CA PRO A 3 -23.32 -19.76 -8.78
C PRO A 3 -23.35 -18.37 -8.14
N ALA A 4 -23.96 -18.26 -6.95
CA ALA A 4 -23.93 -17.04 -6.15
C ALA A 4 -22.47 -16.60 -5.93
N LEU A 5 -22.21 -15.30 -5.77
CA LEU A 5 -20.87 -14.80 -5.50
C LEU A 5 -20.23 -15.52 -4.29
N LEU A 6 -18.94 -15.85 -4.39
CA LEU A 6 -18.18 -16.38 -3.27
C LEU A 6 -17.57 -15.23 -2.47
N ASP A 7 -17.62 -15.31 -1.15
CA ASP A 7 -17.00 -14.36 -0.24
C ASP A 7 -16.35 -15.11 0.92
N LEU A 8 -15.02 -15.16 0.91
CA LEU A 8 -14.22 -15.85 1.91
C LEU A 8 -13.39 -14.85 2.70
N THR A 9 -13.27 -15.09 4.01
CA THR A 9 -12.34 -14.37 4.87
C THR A 9 -11.24 -15.31 5.32
N LEU A 10 -9.99 -14.91 5.10
CA LEU A 10 -8.80 -15.68 5.45
C LEU A 10 -7.89 -14.86 6.35
N ASP A 11 -7.53 -15.43 7.50
CA ASP A 11 -6.47 -14.90 8.35
C ASP A 11 -5.12 -15.53 7.98
N VAL A 12 -4.13 -14.67 7.78
CA VAL A 12 -2.75 -15.05 7.45
C VAL A 12 -1.84 -14.65 8.59
N VAL A 13 -0.91 -15.52 8.97
CA VAL A 13 0.08 -15.24 10.02
C VAL A 13 1.48 -15.21 9.36
N PRO A 14 2.09 -14.03 9.21
CA PRO A 14 3.47 -13.89 8.76
C PRO A 14 4.46 -14.51 9.75
N ARG A 15 5.60 -14.96 9.24
CA ARG A 15 6.66 -15.60 10.05
C ARG A 15 7.81 -14.66 10.39
N ALA A 16 7.89 -13.51 9.73
CA ALA A 16 8.91 -12.49 9.92
C ALA A 16 8.30 -11.10 9.71
N ARG A 17 9.04 -10.05 10.09
CA ARG A 17 8.62 -8.66 9.86
C ARG A 17 8.36 -8.42 8.37
N PHE A 18 9.29 -8.80 7.51
CA PHE A 18 9.02 -8.95 6.09
C PHE A 18 8.73 -10.42 5.77
N ASP A 19 7.55 -10.71 5.21
CA ASP A 19 7.21 -12.04 4.71
C ASP A 19 6.43 -11.94 3.41
N MET A 20 6.61 -12.95 2.55
CA MET A 20 5.91 -13.07 1.29
C MET A 20 5.20 -14.42 1.28
N LEU A 21 3.88 -14.40 1.26
CA LEU A 21 3.04 -15.57 1.37
C LEU A 21 2.23 -15.78 0.09
N ASN A 22 2.12 -17.03 -0.37
CA ASN A 22 1.15 -17.39 -1.39
C ASN A 22 -0.21 -17.62 -0.72
N LEU A 23 -1.18 -16.72 -0.91
CA LEU A 23 -2.50 -16.85 -0.27
C LEU A 23 -3.19 -18.17 -0.62
N ARG A 24 -3.02 -18.69 -1.83
CA ARG A 24 -3.65 -19.96 -2.23
C ARG A 24 -3.19 -21.14 -1.37
N GLU A 25 -1.92 -21.14 -0.94
CA GLU A 25 -1.38 -22.17 -0.05
C GLU A 25 -1.85 -22.00 1.41
N ARG A 26 -2.39 -20.82 1.75
CA ARG A 26 -2.96 -20.53 3.07
C ARG A 26 -4.45 -20.84 3.16
N MET A 27 -5.13 -21.00 2.03
CA MET A 27 -6.54 -21.41 1.96
C MET A 27 -6.69 -22.88 2.34
N SER A 28 -7.82 -23.24 2.97
CA SER A 28 -8.17 -24.63 3.23
C SER A 28 -8.40 -25.40 1.91
N GLY A 29 -8.53 -26.74 1.98
CA GLY A 29 -8.93 -27.54 0.81
C GLY A 29 -10.32 -27.12 0.29
N GLU A 30 -11.27 -26.99 1.21
CA GLU A 30 -12.65 -26.60 0.94
C GLU A 30 -12.74 -25.20 0.30
N ASP A 31 -12.01 -24.21 0.84
CA ASP A 31 -11.99 -22.85 0.29
C ASP A 31 -11.42 -22.81 -1.14
N ARG A 32 -10.40 -23.64 -1.43
CA ARG A 32 -9.80 -23.72 -2.76
C ARG A 32 -10.76 -24.37 -3.76
N GLU A 33 -11.45 -25.43 -3.35
CA GLU A 33 -12.48 -26.08 -4.15
C GLU A 33 -13.67 -25.15 -4.39
N ALA A 34 -14.10 -24.39 -3.37
CA ALA A 34 -15.15 -23.39 -3.49
C ALA A 34 -14.77 -22.24 -4.44
N LEU A 35 -13.52 -21.79 -4.43
CA LEU A 35 -13.04 -20.72 -5.33
C LEU A 35 -12.83 -21.22 -6.77
N ALA A 36 -12.56 -22.51 -7.00
CA ALA A 36 -12.17 -23.04 -8.30
C ALA A 36 -13.15 -22.76 -9.47
N PRO A 37 -14.50 -22.75 -9.28
CA PRO A 37 -15.45 -22.52 -10.37
C PRO A 37 -15.45 -21.09 -10.93
N TYR A 38 -15.06 -20.10 -10.13
CA TYR A 38 -15.12 -18.69 -10.53
C TYR A 38 -14.01 -18.35 -11.53
N SER A 39 -14.31 -17.54 -12.54
CA SER A 39 -13.32 -17.18 -13.57
C SER A 39 -12.42 -16.00 -13.15
N ARG A 40 -12.86 -15.23 -12.16
CA ARG A 40 -12.17 -14.06 -11.60
C ARG A 40 -12.24 -14.10 -10.08
N ALA A 41 -11.24 -13.46 -9.46
CA ALA A 41 -11.19 -13.29 -8.03
C ALA A 41 -10.66 -11.89 -7.69
N LEU A 42 -11.26 -11.25 -6.69
CA LEU A 42 -10.76 -10.04 -6.06
C LEU A 42 -10.16 -10.41 -4.71
N PHE A 43 -8.96 -9.93 -4.44
CA PHE A 43 -8.26 -10.12 -3.18
C PHE A 43 -8.15 -8.77 -2.49
N TRP A 44 -8.56 -8.74 -1.22
CA TRP A 44 -8.57 -7.55 -0.40
C TRP A 44 -7.82 -7.80 0.90
N SER A 45 -7.01 -6.83 1.32
CA SER A 45 -6.28 -6.79 2.58
C SER A 45 -6.90 -5.71 3.45
N SER A 46 -7.06 -5.99 4.75
CA SER A 46 -7.50 -5.01 5.75
C SER A 46 -6.37 -4.13 6.31
N HIS A 47 -5.14 -4.25 5.79
CA HIS A 47 -3.94 -3.66 6.39
C HIS A 47 -3.35 -2.55 5.52
N THR A 48 -2.57 -1.68 6.14
CA THR A 48 -1.89 -0.52 5.52
C THR A 48 -0.39 -0.78 5.29
N THR A 49 0.15 -1.85 5.89
CA THR A 49 1.53 -2.35 5.72
C THR A 49 1.60 -3.75 5.11
N ALA A 50 0.46 -4.32 4.72
CA ALA A 50 0.40 -5.64 4.10
C ALA A 50 -0.66 -5.69 2.99
N GLY A 51 -0.33 -6.30 1.86
CA GLY A 51 -1.20 -6.30 0.68
C GLY A 51 -0.55 -6.96 -0.52
N PHE A 52 -0.84 -6.43 -1.70
CA PHE A 52 -0.55 -7.08 -2.98
C PHE A 52 0.23 -6.18 -3.91
N LEU A 53 0.92 -6.78 -4.88
CA LEU A 53 1.37 -6.06 -6.07
C LEU A 53 0.32 -6.19 -7.18
N ASP A 54 0.29 -5.21 -8.09
CA ASP A 54 -0.54 -5.32 -9.30
C ASP A 54 -0.15 -6.57 -10.12
N ARG A 55 -1.11 -7.23 -10.77
CA ARG A 55 -0.85 -8.45 -11.55
C ARG A 55 0.25 -8.26 -12.56
N SER A 56 0.25 -7.12 -13.26
CA SER A 56 1.24 -6.83 -14.29
C SER A 56 2.64 -6.72 -13.71
N VAL A 57 2.76 -6.17 -12.50
CA VAL A 57 4.03 -6.07 -11.76
C VAL A 57 4.43 -7.45 -11.25
N ALA A 58 3.54 -8.17 -10.59
CA ALA A 58 3.79 -9.52 -10.09
C ALA A 58 4.19 -10.49 -11.21
N ALA A 59 3.51 -10.45 -12.37
CA ALA A 59 3.83 -11.28 -13.53
C ALA A 59 5.21 -10.96 -14.12
N ARG A 60 5.59 -9.68 -14.19
CA ARG A 60 6.93 -9.26 -14.64
C ARG A 60 8.03 -9.67 -13.65
N LEU A 61 7.70 -9.71 -12.37
CA LEU A 61 8.56 -10.15 -11.29
C LEU A 61 8.50 -11.67 -11.04
N ASN A 62 7.74 -12.41 -11.85
CA ASN A 62 7.70 -13.88 -11.82
C ASN A 62 8.99 -14.49 -12.45
N SER A 63 9.93 -13.64 -12.83
CA SER A 63 11.30 -13.93 -13.24
C SER A 63 12.25 -12.98 -12.51
N LYS A 64 13.56 -13.28 -12.46
CA LYS A 64 14.56 -12.48 -11.72
C LYS A 64 14.45 -10.98 -12.10
N PRO A 65 14.45 -10.04 -11.14
CA PRO A 65 14.87 -10.17 -9.72
C PRO A 65 13.94 -10.98 -8.80
N GLY A 66 12.63 -11.04 -9.07
CA GLY A 66 11.67 -11.58 -8.10
C GLY A 66 11.00 -10.49 -7.27
N VAL A 67 9.84 -10.81 -6.67
CA VAL A 67 9.09 -9.88 -5.82
C VAL A 67 9.86 -9.49 -4.56
N VAL A 68 10.61 -10.43 -3.97
CA VAL A 68 11.42 -10.20 -2.76
C VAL A 68 12.45 -9.09 -2.98
N ASP A 69 13.30 -9.24 -4.00
CA ASP A 69 14.33 -8.28 -4.37
C ASP A 69 13.73 -6.90 -4.72
N TYR A 70 12.57 -6.89 -5.40
CA TYR A 70 11.85 -5.66 -5.71
C TYR A 70 11.42 -4.91 -4.46
N VAL A 71 10.81 -5.60 -3.49
CA VAL A 71 10.35 -4.98 -2.24
C VAL A 71 11.54 -4.60 -1.35
N ALA A 72 12.59 -5.44 -1.31
CA ALA A 72 13.81 -5.17 -0.55
C ALA A 72 14.47 -3.85 -0.96
N THR A 73 14.38 -3.47 -2.25
CA THR A 73 14.87 -2.17 -2.72
C THR A 73 14.21 -1.00 -1.97
N PHE A 74 12.90 -1.04 -1.77
CA PHE A 74 12.19 0.03 -1.05
C PHE A 74 12.44 -0.04 0.46
N ARG A 75 12.60 -1.23 1.04
CA ARG A 75 12.99 -1.38 2.44
C ARG A 75 14.41 -0.87 2.73
N ALA A 76 15.31 -0.90 1.74
CA ALA A 76 16.64 -0.30 1.88
C ALA A 76 16.57 1.24 1.81
N ILE A 77 15.64 1.80 1.03
CA ILE A 77 15.39 3.24 0.96
C ILE A 77 14.74 3.76 2.25
N PHE A 78 13.83 2.98 2.83
CA PHE A 78 13.14 3.27 4.08
C PHE A 78 13.61 2.28 5.15
N PRO A 79 14.83 2.47 5.72
CA PRO A 79 15.38 1.53 6.67
C PRO A 79 14.51 1.45 7.93
N GLU A 80 14.34 0.23 8.42
CA GLU A 80 13.65 -0.07 9.67
C GLU A 80 14.31 0.65 10.86
N GLY A 81 13.51 1.25 11.75
CA GLY A 81 13.98 1.87 12.99
C GLY A 81 14.72 3.20 12.81
N ALA A 82 14.75 3.76 11.60
CA ALA A 82 15.24 5.12 11.39
C ALA A 82 14.36 6.14 12.16
N PRO A 83 14.86 7.37 12.42
CA PRO A 83 14.14 8.33 13.24
C PRO A 83 12.98 8.99 12.46
N TYR A 84 11.93 8.22 12.17
CA TYR A 84 10.70 8.71 11.56
C TYR A 84 9.88 9.51 12.56
N GLU A 85 9.19 10.54 12.08
CA GLU A 85 8.29 11.34 12.92
C GLU A 85 7.08 10.51 13.36
N HIS A 86 6.51 9.70 12.47
CA HIS A 86 5.45 8.73 12.78
C HIS A 86 5.79 7.82 13.98
N ASP A 87 7.06 7.45 14.15
CA ASP A 87 7.49 6.55 15.22
C ASP A 87 7.74 7.26 16.57
N GLN A 88 7.61 8.60 16.62
CA GLN A 88 7.65 9.41 17.84
C GLN A 88 6.28 9.38 18.53
N LEU A 89 5.94 8.25 19.15
CA LEU A 89 4.61 7.97 19.74
C LEU A 89 4.17 9.01 20.79
N ASP A 90 5.12 9.64 21.48
CA ASP A 90 4.91 10.74 22.40
C ASP A 90 4.33 12.01 21.74
N ARG A 91 4.57 12.20 20.43
CA ARG A 91 3.99 13.29 19.61
C ARG A 91 2.63 12.95 19.00
N ARG A 92 2.20 11.68 19.04
CA ARG A 92 0.95 11.21 18.45
C ARG A 92 -0.25 11.53 19.33
N THR A 93 -0.75 12.76 19.23
CA THR A 93 -1.86 13.28 20.04
C THR A 93 -3.20 12.58 19.80
N GLU A 94 -3.35 11.92 18.66
CA GLU A 94 -4.53 11.11 18.29
C GLU A 94 -4.59 9.76 19.01
N LEU A 95 -3.50 9.34 19.65
CA LEU A 95 -3.45 8.10 20.43
C LEU A 95 -3.62 8.37 21.92
N ASP A 96 -4.46 7.56 22.57
CA ASP A 96 -4.53 7.52 24.03
C ASP A 96 -3.23 6.94 24.62
N PRO A 97 -2.88 7.29 25.88
CA PRO A 97 -1.62 6.86 26.49
C PRO A 97 -1.38 5.35 26.49
N GLU A 98 -2.43 4.55 26.70
CA GLU A 98 -2.34 3.09 26.68
C GLU A 98 -2.07 2.54 25.28
N GLN A 99 -2.68 3.14 24.24
CA GLN A 99 -2.46 2.74 22.86
C GLN A 99 -1.02 3.05 22.42
N ARG A 100 -0.44 4.18 22.85
CA ARG A 100 0.97 4.54 22.56
C ARG A 100 1.98 3.51 23.07
N LEU A 101 1.63 2.70 24.08
CA LEU A 101 2.52 1.67 24.61
C LEU A 101 2.60 0.43 23.71
N ILE A 102 1.58 0.21 22.88
CA ILE A 102 1.43 -0.98 22.04
C ILE A 102 1.51 -0.68 20.54
N GLU A 103 1.51 0.59 20.16
CA GLU A 103 1.58 1.02 18.76
C GLU A 103 2.91 0.59 18.12
N PRO A 104 2.89 -0.09 16.97
CA PRO A 104 4.10 -0.47 16.26
C PRO A 104 4.84 0.76 15.71
N ARG A 105 6.17 0.70 15.73
CA ARG A 105 7.05 1.65 15.03
C ARG A 105 7.35 1.11 13.64
N ASN A 106 6.53 1.48 12.68
CA ASN A 106 6.48 0.88 11.35
C ASN A 106 6.35 1.90 10.22
N ALA A 107 6.73 3.16 10.45
CA ALA A 107 6.73 4.21 9.42
C ALA A 107 7.44 3.76 8.13
N ASP A 108 8.57 3.06 8.27
CA ASP A 108 9.33 2.42 7.19
C ASP A 108 8.44 1.56 6.29
N SER A 109 7.55 0.77 6.91
CA SER A 109 6.69 -0.19 6.24
C SER A 109 5.54 0.50 5.52
N HIS A 110 4.99 1.57 6.09
CA HIS A 110 4.00 2.42 5.40
C HIS A 110 4.61 3.09 4.17
N LEU A 111 5.79 3.71 4.31
CA LEU A 111 6.49 4.35 3.20
C LEU A 111 6.88 3.35 2.11
N ALA A 112 7.42 2.19 2.49
CA ALA A 112 7.75 1.13 1.53
C ALA A 112 6.51 0.60 0.80
N PHE A 113 5.36 0.45 1.48
CA PHE A 113 4.11 0.04 0.86
C PHE A 113 3.68 1.02 -0.24
N ILE A 114 3.69 2.32 0.08
CA ILE A 114 3.32 3.40 -0.85
C ILE A 114 4.31 3.47 -2.01
N ALA A 115 5.61 3.50 -1.72
CA ALA A 115 6.67 3.67 -2.71
C ALA A 115 6.78 2.49 -3.67
N ALA A 116 6.63 1.26 -3.17
CA ALA A 116 6.59 0.05 -3.98
C ALA A 116 5.33 -0.03 -4.86
N GLY A 117 4.35 0.84 -4.61
CA GLY A 117 3.07 0.87 -5.30
C GLY A 117 2.27 -0.40 -5.03
N MET A 118 2.28 -0.85 -3.77
CA MET A 118 1.44 -1.94 -3.30
C MET A 118 -0.03 -1.50 -3.25
N ARG A 119 -0.93 -2.47 -3.22
CA ARG A 119 -2.38 -2.29 -3.26
C ARG A 119 -3.00 -3.12 -2.14
N THR A 120 -4.02 -2.55 -1.49
CA THR A 120 -4.85 -3.28 -0.53
C THR A 120 -5.88 -4.14 -1.26
N CYS A 121 -6.26 -3.78 -2.48
CA CYS A 121 -7.25 -4.50 -3.29
C CYS A 121 -6.72 -4.75 -4.71
N VAL A 122 -6.78 -6.01 -5.17
CA VAL A 122 -6.36 -6.40 -6.53
C VAL A 122 -7.34 -7.39 -7.14
N ARG A 123 -7.43 -7.38 -8.48
CA ARG A 123 -8.24 -8.32 -9.25
C ARG A 123 -7.35 -9.22 -10.09
N TYR A 124 -7.62 -10.51 -10.06
CA TYR A 124 -6.96 -11.50 -10.91
C TYR A 124 -7.97 -12.32 -11.69
N ARG A 125 -7.54 -12.81 -12.86
CA ARG A 125 -8.17 -14.00 -13.43
C ARG A 125 -7.91 -15.14 -12.47
N ASN A 126 -8.96 -15.87 -12.10
CA ASN A 126 -8.80 -16.98 -11.18
C ASN A 126 -8.20 -18.16 -11.95
N ARG A 127 -6.92 -18.40 -11.71
CA ARG A 127 -6.18 -19.53 -12.26
C ARG A 127 -5.57 -20.28 -11.08
N PRO A 128 -6.09 -21.46 -10.72
CA PRO A 128 -5.64 -22.19 -9.53
C PRO A 128 -4.12 -22.41 -9.45
N PRO A 129 -3.38 -22.67 -10.56
CA PRO A 129 -1.94 -22.82 -10.50
C PRO A 129 -1.15 -21.51 -10.31
N GLU A 130 -1.76 -20.34 -10.58
CA GLU A 130 -1.06 -19.06 -10.46
C GLU A 130 -1.04 -18.61 -8.99
N PRO A 131 0.14 -18.33 -8.40
CA PRO A 131 0.25 -17.90 -7.02
C PRO A 131 -0.34 -16.51 -6.83
N VAL A 132 -0.88 -16.27 -5.62
CA VAL A 132 -1.37 -14.96 -5.20
C VAL A 132 -0.44 -14.44 -4.11
N CYS A 133 0.51 -13.61 -4.52
CA CYS A 133 1.53 -13.08 -3.63
C CYS A 133 0.95 -11.99 -2.71
N PHE A 134 0.86 -12.30 -1.42
CA PHE A 134 0.59 -11.37 -0.33
C PHE A 134 1.90 -11.02 0.37
N VAL A 135 2.21 -9.74 0.39
CA VAL A 135 3.45 -9.20 0.96
C VAL A 135 3.10 -8.48 2.25
N ASP A 136 3.77 -8.83 3.33
CA ASP A 136 3.71 -8.15 4.62
C ASP A 136 5.05 -7.48 4.88
N LEU A 137 5.01 -6.19 5.23
CA LEU A 137 6.20 -5.39 5.55
C LEU A 137 6.43 -5.28 7.06
N ASP A 138 5.42 -5.63 7.86
CA ASP A 138 5.41 -5.47 9.31
C ASP A 138 4.74 -6.66 10.02
N GLY A 139 5.02 -7.88 9.57
CA GLY A 139 4.31 -9.09 9.94
C GLY A 139 4.60 -9.64 11.34
N VAL A 140 5.73 -9.25 11.95
CA VAL A 140 6.13 -9.59 13.32
C VAL A 140 6.57 -8.32 14.02
N CYS A 141 5.90 -7.97 15.12
CA CYS A 141 6.21 -6.78 15.91
C CYS A 141 6.64 -7.23 17.32
N ALA A 142 7.81 -6.77 17.78
CA ALA A 142 8.38 -7.13 19.08
C ALA A 142 8.38 -8.67 19.35
N GLY A 143 8.74 -9.45 18.33
CA GLY A 143 8.78 -10.93 18.40
C GLY A 143 7.41 -11.62 18.37
N ARG A 144 6.32 -10.86 18.25
CA ARG A 144 4.94 -11.41 18.16
C ARG A 144 4.43 -11.36 16.72
N PRO A 145 4.07 -12.51 16.13
CA PRO A 145 3.42 -12.54 14.82
C PRO A 145 2.08 -11.80 14.85
N ARG A 146 1.85 -10.97 13.83
CA ARG A 146 0.57 -10.30 13.62
C ARG A 146 -0.39 -11.23 12.88
N ARG A 147 -1.69 -11.01 13.05
CA ARG A 147 -2.73 -11.70 12.28
C ARG A 147 -3.25 -10.76 11.20
N ARG A 148 -3.14 -11.19 9.94
CA ARG A 148 -3.54 -10.42 8.77
C ARG A 148 -4.81 -10.95 8.16
N ARG A 149 -5.93 -10.27 8.40
CA ARG A 149 -7.20 -10.56 7.76
C ARG A 149 -7.21 -10.10 6.29
N THR A 150 -7.61 -11.02 5.42
CA THR A 150 -7.82 -10.81 3.99
C THR A 150 -9.21 -11.32 3.59
N ARG A 151 -9.77 -10.77 2.51
CA ARG A 151 -11.01 -11.26 1.90
C ARG A 151 -10.77 -11.64 0.45
N ILE A 152 -11.49 -12.67 -0.01
CA ILE A 152 -11.41 -13.18 -1.37
C ILE A 152 -12.84 -13.25 -1.90
N VAL A 153 -13.11 -12.53 -2.99
CA VAL A 153 -14.41 -12.54 -3.65
C VAL A 153 -14.29 -13.22 -5.00
N GLY A 154 -15.00 -14.34 -5.19
CA GLY A 154 -15.08 -15.08 -6.46
C GLY A 154 -16.28 -14.63 -7.29
N TYR A 155 -16.06 -14.34 -8.57
CA TYR A 155 -17.10 -13.86 -9.50
C TYR A 155 -16.78 -14.26 -10.95
N HIS A 156 -17.75 -14.15 -11.86
CA HIS A 156 -17.58 -14.50 -13.27
C HIS A 156 -17.44 -13.26 -14.16
N SER A 157 -18.26 -12.24 -13.90
CA SER A 157 -18.26 -10.96 -14.61
C SER A 157 -18.25 -9.78 -13.66
N GLU A 158 -17.75 -8.68 -14.20
CA GLU A 158 -17.71 -7.38 -13.55
C GLU A 158 -18.15 -6.37 -14.59
N GLU A 159 -19.19 -5.62 -14.26
CA GLU A 159 -19.82 -4.64 -15.14
C GLU A 159 -19.77 -3.26 -14.49
N GLU A 160 -19.42 -2.25 -15.26
CA GLU A 160 -19.50 -0.86 -14.83
C GLU A 160 -20.97 -0.42 -14.81
N VAL A 161 -21.45 -0.01 -13.64
CA VAL A 161 -22.84 0.43 -13.48
C VAL A 161 -22.98 1.94 -13.59
N THR A 162 -21.95 2.68 -13.14
CA THR A 162 -21.93 4.14 -13.21
C THR A 162 -20.52 4.69 -13.01
N GLN A 163 -20.32 5.89 -13.52
CA GLN A 163 -19.12 6.68 -13.30
C GLN A 163 -19.51 8.12 -13.01
N VAL A 164 -18.96 8.70 -11.95
CA VAL A 164 -19.13 10.10 -11.60
C VAL A 164 -17.77 10.77 -11.39
N THR A 165 -17.70 12.07 -11.59
CA THR A 165 -16.51 12.86 -11.29
C THR A 165 -16.78 13.76 -10.10
N VAL A 166 -15.81 13.84 -9.19
CA VAL A 166 -15.83 14.71 -8.01
C VAL A 166 -14.60 15.59 -7.98
N GLU A 167 -14.77 16.79 -7.43
CA GLU A 167 -13.67 17.70 -7.13
C GLU A 167 -13.22 17.49 -5.69
N VAL A 168 -11.94 17.18 -5.50
CA VAL A 168 -11.33 17.06 -4.19
C VAL A 168 -10.56 18.35 -3.91
N PRO A 169 -10.96 19.16 -2.92
CA PRO A 169 -10.24 20.38 -2.57
C PRO A 169 -8.84 20.03 -2.03
N VAL A 170 -7.85 20.81 -2.45
CA VAL A 170 -6.45 20.68 -2.01
C VAL A 170 -5.89 22.05 -1.62
N SER A 171 -4.93 22.08 -0.70
CA SER A 171 -4.29 23.34 -0.30
C SER A 171 -3.43 23.94 -1.42
N GLN A 172 -3.03 25.20 -1.22
CA GLN A 172 -2.05 25.89 -2.08
C GLN A 172 -0.60 25.40 -1.87
N HIS A 173 -0.37 24.51 -0.89
CA HIS A 173 0.96 23.96 -0.67
C HIS A 173 1.34 22.99 -1.80
N PRO A 174 2.61 23.00 -2.27
CA PRO A 174 3.04 22.07 -3.30
C PRO A 174 2.89 20.61 -2.89
N VAL A 175 3.16 20.30 -1.62
CA VAL A 175 3.01 18.97 -1.04
C VAL A 175 1.83 18.98 -0.09
N ASP A 176 0.87 18.09 -0.32
CA ASP A 176 -0.34 17.95 0.50
C ASP A 176 -0.91 16.53 0.38
N SER A 177 -1.69 16.14 1.39
CA SER A 177 -2.29 14.82 1.51
C SER A 177 -3.72 14.94 2.05
N ILE A 178 -4.70 14.49 1.27
CA ILE A 178 -6.12 14.59 1.59
C ILE A 178 -6.65 13.22 1.95
N ASN A 179 -7.25 13.10 3.13
CA ASN A 179 -8.02 11.91 3.50
C ASN A 179 -9.33 11.89 2.71
N LEU A 180 -9.47 10.97 1.77
CA LEU A 180 -10.68 10.85 0.95
C LEU A 180 -11.88 10.27 1.73
N LYS A 181 -11.64 9.79 2.96
CA LYS A 181 -12.68 9.36 3.90
C LYS A 181 -13.21 10.49 4.80
N ASP A 182 -12.60 11.69 4.72
CA ASP A 182 -13.07 12.83 5.51
C ASP A 182 -14.55 13.12 5.18
N SER A 183 -15.41 13.09 6.20
CA SER A 183 -16.86 13.25 6.03
C SER A 183 -17.25 14.59 5.43
N ARG A 184 -16.38 15.61 5.52
CA ARG A 184 -16.57 16.90 4.87
C ARG A 184 -16.55 16.81 3.34
N LEU A 185 -15.95 15.75 2.79
CA LEU A 185 -15.94 15.49 1.34
C LEU A 185 -17.21 14.77 0.87
N GLY A 186 -17.95 14.10 1.76
CA GLY A 186 -19.16 13.35 1.42
C GLY A 186 -18.94 12.16 0.47
N LEU A 187 -17.68 11.78 0.21
CA LEU A 187 -17.32 10.81 -0.83
C LEU A 187 -17.89 9.42 -0.56
N TYR A 188 -17.82 8.97 0.70
CA TYR A 188 -18.24 7.63 1.10
C TYR A 188 -19.77 7.51 1.13
N GLU A 189 -20.45 8.56 1.57
CA GLU A 189 -21.90 8.71 1.51
C GLU A 189 -22.36 8.63 0.04
N GLN A 190 -21.70 9.39 -0.85
CA GLN A 190 -21.99 9.35 -2.28
C GLN A 190 -21.78 7.96 -2.88
N ILE A 191 -20.69 7.25 -2.53
CA ILE A 191 -20.45 5.87 -2.98
C ILE A 191 -21.56 4.93 -2.49
N ALA A 192 -21.97 5.04 -1.22
CA ALA A 192 -23.04 4.22 -0.64
C ALA A 192 -24.42 4.55 -1.25
N ASP A 193 -24.67 5.80 -1.63
CA ASP A 193 -25.86 6.24 -2.36
C ASP A 193 -25.88 5.65 -3.78
N LEU A 194 -24.75 5.69 -4.49
CA LEU A 194 -24.62 5.07 -5.81
C LEU A 194 -24.82 3.55 -5.73
N ALA A 195 -24.19 2.86 -4.77
CA ALA A 195 -24.34 1.43 -4.60
C ALA A 195 -25.80 1.03 -4.31
N PHE A 196 -26.49 1.80 -3.46
CA PHE A 196 -27.91 1.59 -3.18
C PHE A 196 -28.79 1.85 -4.42
N HIS A 197 -28.58 2.97 -5.12
CA HIS A 197 -29.37 3.36 -6.28
C HIS A 197 -29.28 2.34 -7.43
N TYR A 198 -28.09 1.79 -7.68
CA TYR A 198 -27.85 0.80 -8.74
C TYR A 198 -28.00 -0.65 -8.26
N GLY A 199 -28.42 -0.89 -7.02
CA GLY A 199 -28.64 -2.24 -6.48
C GLY A 199 -27.38 -3.09 -6.41
N VAL A 200 -26.20 -2.48 -6.21
CA VAL A 200 -24.93 -3.20 -6.13
C VAL A 200 -24.74 -3.79 -4.74
N GLU A 201 -24.95 -5.09 -4.57
CA GLU A 201 -24.72 -5.80 -3.30
C GLU A 201 -23.24 -6.08 -3.05
N LYS A 202 -22.52 -6.56 -4.07
CA LYS A 202 -21.06 -6.75 -4.04
C LYS A 202 -20.44 -6.26 -5.34
N GLY A 203 -19.30 -5.61 -5.21
CA GLY A 203 -18.68 -4.94 -6.33
C GLY A 203 -17.35 -4.30 -6.00
N ARG A 204 -16.98 -3.30 -6.79
CA ARG A 204 -15.75 -2.53 -6.59
C ARG A 204 -15.99 -1.08 -6.94
N VAL A 205 -15.35 -0.21 -6.17
CA VAL A 205 -15.19 1.20 -6.51
C VAL A 205 -13.76 1.44 -6.94
N ARG A 206 -13.59 2.05 -8.11
CA ARG A 206 -12.32 2.61 -8.55
C ARG A 206 -12.32 4.10 -8.26
N LEU A 207 -11.32 4.56 -7.52
CA LEU A 207 -11.00 5.98 -7.41
C LEU A 207 -9.82 6.26 -8.32
N ALA A 208 -9.99 7.08 -9.35
CA ALA A 208 -8.95 7.37 -10.34
C ALA A 208 -8.80 8.86 -10.56
N LEU A 209 -7.58 9.37 -10.50
CA LEU A 209 -7.28 10.74 -10.92
C LEU A 209 -7.54 10.88 -12.41
N ASP A 210 -8.21 11.98 -12.79
CA ASP A 210 -8.40 12.34 -14.19
C ASP A 210 -7.04 12.43 -14.91
N ASP A 211 -6.97 12.08 -16.19
CA ASP A 211 -5.72 12.03 -16.96
C ASP A 211 -5.01 13.39 -17.04
N SER A 212 -5.75 14.50 -16.88
CA SER A 212 -5.19 15.85 -16.78
C SER A 212 -4.47 16.11 -15.46
N GLU A 213 -4.77 15.36 -14.39
CA GLU A 213 -4.20 15.56 -13.07
C GLU A 213 -2.79 15.00 -12.98
N ARG A 214 -1.80 15.86 -13.24
CA ARG A 214 -0.38 15.56 -13.06
C ARG A 214 0.11 15.89 -11.66
N HIS A 215 1.22 15.26 -11.28
CA HIS A 215 1.90 15.47 -9.99
C HIS A 215 1.01 15.20 -8.77
N ALA A 216 0.11 14.24 -8.93
CA ALA A 216 -0.74 13.71 -7.88
C ALA A 216 -0.86 12.19 -8.02
N GLY A 217 -1.16 11.54 -6.91
CA GLY A 217 -1.36 10.10 -6.80
C GLY A 217 -2.43 9.77 -5.78
N VAL A 218 -2.86 8.52 -5.79
CA VAL A 218 -3.80 7.96 -4.82
C VAL A 218 -3.21 6.68 -4.27
N THR A 219 -3.33 6.49 -2.96
CA THR A 219 -2.95 5.27 -2.26
C THR A 219 -4.02 4.90 -1.23
N VAL A 220 -4.02 3.66 -0.75
CA VAL A 220 -4.79 3.27 0.44
C VAL A 220 -3.78 2.97 1.53
N ASN A 221 -3.80 3.78 2.58
CA ASN A 221 -2.88 3.66 3.70
C ASN A 221 -3.52 4.24 4.96
N GLU A 222 -2.74 4.39 6.02
CA GLU A 222 -3.16 5.02 7.25
C GLU A 222 -3.03 6.53 7.11
N TYR A 223 -4.11 7.27 7.38
CA TYR A 223 -4.07 8.73 7.36
C TYR A 223 -3.67 9.25 8.73
N GLU A 224 -2.37 9.29 8.96
CA GLU A 224 -1.79 9.85 10.18
C GLU A 224 -1.04 11.15 9.90
N THR A 225 -1.19 12.10 10.81
CA THR A 225 -0.64 13.45 10.64
C THR A 225 0.89 13.42 10.52
N LEU A 226 1.59 12.67 11.39
CA LEU A 226 3.06 12.62 11.36
C LEU A 226 3.58 11.91 10.11
N LEU A 227 3.00 10.76 9.76
CA LEU A 227 3.35 10.04 8.53
C LEU A 227 3.11 10.88 7.28
N MET A 228 1.95 11.53 7.17
CA MET A 228 1.54 12.25 5.97
C MET A 228 2.23 13.60 5.83
N ARG A 229 2.30 14.39 6.91
CA ARG A 229 2.80 15.79 6.86
C ARG A 229 4.30 15.90 7.07
N HIS A 230 4.93 14.90 7.69
CA HIS A 230 6.37 14.90 7.92
C HIS A 230 7.05 13.86 7.04
N ASP A 231 6.93 12.57 7.35
CA ASP A 231 7.75 11.54 6.71
C ASP A 231 7.50 11.46 5.19
N LEU A 232 6.24 11.25 4.77
CA LEU A 232 5.90 11.19 3.34
C LEU A 232 6.16 12.53 2.63
N ALA A 233 5.87 13.65 3.30
CA ALA A 233 6.09 14.96 2.72
C ALA A 233 7.58 15.25 2.48
N GLU A 234 8.47 14.81 3.38
CA GLU A 234 9.92 14.91 3.23
C GLU A 234 10.41 14.04 2.07
N VAL A 235 9.92 12.79 1.99
CA VAL A 235 10.22 11.88 0.87
C VAL A 235 9.80 12.46 -0.49
N LEU A 236 8.64 13.13 -0.55
CA LEU A 236 8.16 13.77 -1.78
C LEU A 236 8.98 15.01 -2.18
N ARG A 237 9.56 15.71 -1.20
CA ARG A 237 10.40 16.89 -1.46
C ARG A 237 11.77 16.51 -1.97
N ASP A 238 12.44 15.59 -1.28
CA ASP A 238 13.79 15.13 -1.64
C ASP A 238 14.02 13.69 -1.15
N PRO A 239 13.72 12.69 -1.99
CA PRO A 239 13.82 11.29 -1.60
C PRO A 239 15.28 10.85 -1.34
N LEU A 240 16.26 11.48 -1.98
CA LEU A 240 17.67 11.13 -1.81
C LEU A 240 18.21 11.66 -0.51
N ARG A 241 17.90 12.92 -0.21
CA ARG A 241 18.22 13.51 1.08
C ARG A 241 17.57 12.73 2.21
N PHE A 242 16.30 12.35 2.08
CA PHE A 242 15.61 11.52 3.06
C PHE A 242 16.36 10.21 3.34
N ALA A 243 16.71 9.46 2.30
CA ALA A 243 17.44 8.20 2.44
C ALA A 243 18.83 8.39 3.09
N ILE A 244 19.54 9.46 2.74
CA ILE A 244 20.84 9.80 3.33
C ILE A 244 20.72 10.16 4.81
N GLU A 245 19.76 11.03 5.17
CA GLU A 245 19.56 11.48 6.55
C GLU A 245 19.14 10.30 7.43
N LYS A 246 18.14 9.52 7.01
CA LYS A 246 17.66 8.35 7.76
C LYS A 246 18.70 7.23 7.82
N GLY A 247 19.47 7.01 6.75
CA GLY A 247 20.55 6.02 6.72
C GLY A 247 21.73 6.36 7.64
N ARG A 248 22.12 7.63 7.75
CA ARG A 248 23.20 8.08 8.64
C ARG A 248 22.90 7.85 10.12
N HIS A 249 21.63 7.92 10.52
CA HIS A 249 21.22 7.75 11.92
C HIS A 249 21.21 6.30 12.39
N VAL A 250 20.93 5.33 11.50
CA VAL A 250 21.02 3.89 11.82
C VAL A 250 22.48 3.48 12.11
N TRP A 251 23.46 4.20 11.54
CA TRP A 251 24.90 3.98 11.77
C TRP A 251 25.42 4.53 13.11
N ALA A 252 24.65 5.31 13.85
CA ALA A 252 25.06 5.84 15.15
C ALA A 252 24.88 4.83 16.31
N ASP A 253 24.33 3.64 16.06
CA ASP A 253 24.22 2.54 17.03
C ASP A 253 25.33 1.47 16.80
N PRO A 254 26.40 1.43 17.63
CA PRO A 254 27.65 0.72 17.30
C PRO A 254 27.59 -0.81 17.35
N ARG A 255 26.44 -1.43 17.67
CA ARG A 255 26.34 -2.88 17.86
C ARG A 255 26.07 -3.67 16.58
N ALA A 256 25.86 -2.99 15.44
CA ALA A 256 25.48 -3.63 14.18
C ALA A 256 26.52 -3.54 13.05
N VAL A 257 27.70 -2.92 13.23
CA VAL A 257 28.66 -2.73 12.10
C VAL A 257 30.14 -2.97 12.49
N PRO A 258 30.92 -3.75 11.69
CA PRO A 258 32.36 -3.97 11.92
C PRO A 258 33.22 -2.71 11.81
N ALA A 259 34.26 -2.62 12.66
CA ALA A 259 35.06 -1.42 12.95
C ALA A 259 35.97 -0.85 11.83
N LYS A 260 35.84 -1.26 10.56
CA LYS A 260 36.80 -0.89 9.48
C LYS A 260 36.26 0.08 8.41
N THR A 261 35.23 0.87 8.70
CA THR A 261 34.48 1.57 7.63
C THR A 261 34.22 3.06 7.87
N LEU A 262 34.95 3.71 8.77
CA LEU A 262 34.67 5.09 9.20
C LEU A 262 35.17 6.20 8.26
N GLU A 263 35.99 5.92 7.23
CA GLU A 263 36.60 6.98 6.40
C GLU A 263 35.99 7.20 5.00
N TYR A 264 35.07 6.36 4.52
CA TYR A 264 34.66 6.39 3.09
C TYR A 264 33.25 6.94 2.80
N ALA A 265 32.39 7.18 3.78
CA ALA A 265 30.94 7.29 3.57
C ALA A 265 30.36 8.71 3.43
N LYS A 266 31.11 9.69 2.89
CA LYS A 266 30.58 11.08 2.82
C LYS A 266 29.75 11.39 1.56
N TYR A 267 29.89 10.66 0.45
CA TYR A 267 29.29 11.07 -0.82
C TYR A 267 28.70 9.97 -1.73
N ASP A 268 28.70 8.69 -1.34
CA ASP A 268 28.22 7.64 -2.25
C ASP A 268 27.02 6.87 -1.70
N LEU A 269 25.83 7.33 -2.09
CA LEU A 269 24.56 6.66 -1.81
C LEU A 269 24.53 5.24 -2.40
N VAL A 270 25.18 5.01 -3.54
CA VAL A 270 25.26 3.68 -4.18
C VAL A 270 26.05 2.73 -3.27
N GLN A 271 27.13 3.20 -2.66
CA GLN A 271 27.96 2.38 -1.77
C GLN A 271 27.27 2.08 -0.43
N ILE A 272 26.50 3.03 0.13
CA ILE A 272 25.68 2.81 1.33
C ILE A 272 24.55 1.83 1.05
N MET A 273 23.90 1.95 -0.11
CA MET A 273 22.88 1.01 -0.54
C MET A 273 23.48 -0.36 -0.84
N ASN A 274 24.65 -0.45 -1.45
CA ASN A 274 25.36 -1.70 -1.69
C ASN A 274 25.66 -2.41 -0.36
N LEU A 275 26.10 -1.70 0.68
CA LEU A 275 26.28 -2.29 2.02
C LEU A 275 24.99 -2.84 2.65
N LEU A 276 23.84 -2.17 2.43
CA LEU A 276 22.53 -2.66 2.87
C LEU A 276 22.05 -3.86 2.04
N VAL A 277 22.38 -3.89 0.75
CA VAL A 277 22.10 -4.98 -0.19
C VAL A 277 22.96 -6.22 0.14
N ASP A 278 24.22 -6.02 0.51
CA ASP A 278 25.17 -7.03 0.94
C ASP A 278 24.72 -7.70 2.24
N GLY A 279 24.23 -6.92 3.21
CA GLY A 279 23.65 -7.43 4.46
C GLY A 279 22.36 -8.22 4.27
N LEU A 280 21.64 -8.01 3.15
CA LEU A 280 20.41 -8.72 2.79
C LEU A 280 20.64 -9.93 1.86
N GLY A 281 21.89 -10.23 1.48
CA GLY A 281 22.25 -11.37 0.62
C GLY A 281 21.74 -11.27 -0.82
N LEU A 282 21.48 -10.05 -1.29
CA LEU A 282 20.88 -9.78 -2.60
C LEU A 282 21.96 -9.79 -3.71
N ARG A 283 21.58 -10.13 -4.95
CA ARG A 283 22.51 -10.14 -6.09
C ARG A 283 22.83 -8.72 -6.53
N GLU A 284 24.03 -8.23 -6.19
CA GLU A 284 24.57 -6.87 -6.46
C GLU A 284 24.02 -6.22 -7.74
N SER A 285 24.23 -6.85 -8.90
CA SER A 285 23.96 -6.22 -10.20
C SER A 285 22.49 -5.88 -10.51
N ILE A 286 21.50 -6.51 -9.86
CA ILE A 286 20.08 -6.29 -10.20
C ILE A 286 19.47 -5.22 -9.29
N VAL A 287 19.80 -5.27 -8.01
CA VAL A 287 19.32 -4.29 -7.03
C VAL A 287 19.98 -2.94 -7.28
N GLU A 288 21.29 -2.91 -7.54
CA GLU A 288 22.02 -1.69 -7.92
C GLU A 288 21.39 -1.03 -9.16
N ARG A 289 21.02 -1.81 -10.19
CA ARG A 289 20.32 -1.29 -11.37
C ARG A 289 18.93 -0.73 -11.06
N LEU A 290 18.18 -1.36 -10.15
CA LEU A 290 16.84 -0.91 -9.78
C LEU A 290 16.89 0.36 -8.92
N ILE A 291 17.84 0.42 -7.99
CA ILE A 291 18.11 1.58 -7.12
C ILE A 291 18.58 2.74 -7.98
N ASN A 292 19.59 2.56 -8.84
CA ASN A 292 20.07 3.61 -9.73
C ASN A 292 18.94 4.16 -10.61
N ARG A 293 18.01 3.29 -11.06
CA ARG A 293 16.83 3.72 -11.81
C ARG A 293 15.77 4.43 -10.95
N ALA A 294 15.63 4.08 -9.68
CA ALA A 294 14.71 4.76 -8.76
C ALA A 294 15.26 6.13 -8.36
N VAL A 295 16.55 6.19 -8.00
CA VAL A 295 17.31 7.38 -7.56
C VAL A 295 17.50 8.40 -8.70
N ALA A 296 17.71 7.95 -9.93
CA ALA A 296 17.86 8.83 -11.09
C ALA A 296 16.52 9.38 -11.62
N ALA A 297 15.38 8.99 -11.02
CA ALA A 297 14.07 9.40 -11.47
C ALA A 297 13.53 10.56 -10.60
N PRO A 298 12.87 11.57 -11.19
CA PRO A 298 12.20 12.62 -10.42
C PRO A 298 11.20 12.02 -9.41
N ALA A 299 10.86 12.76 -8.34
CA ALA A 299 10.09 12.25 -7.20
C ALA A 299 8.75 11.56 -7.60
N ASP A 300 8.15 11.97 -8.73
CA ASP A 300 6.96 11.39 -9.35
C ASP A 300 7.15 9.96 -9.89
N ARG A 301 8.39 9.57 -10.16
CA ARG A 301 8.81 8.23 -10.59
C ARG A 301 9.50 7.45 -9.47
N PHE A 302 10.08 8.16 -8.48
CA PHE A 302 10.70 7.58 -7.30
C PHE A 302 9.67 6.82 -6.45
N LEU A 303 8.58 7.50 -6.09
CA LEU A 303 7.41 6.85 -5.52
C LEU A 303 6.56 6.35 -6.68
N ARG A 304 6.31 5.04 -6.77
CA ARG A 304 5.42 4.47 -7.80
C ARG A 304 3.94 4.74 -7.47
N MET A 305 3.65 6.00 -7.15
CA MET A 305 2.35 6.54 -6.82
C MET A 305 1.36 6.11 -7.88
N LYS A 306 0.25 5.52 -7.43
CA LYS A 306 -0.78 5.07 -8.34
C LYS A 306 -1.64 6.26 -8.74
N ARG A 307 -2.18 6.20 -9.95
CA ARG A 307 -3.21 7.13 -10.39
C ARG A 307 -4.61 6.67 -9.99
N SER A 308 -4.74 5.44 -9.52
CA SER A 308 -6.02 4.91 -9.07
C SER A 308 -5.86 3.81 -8.03
N VAL A 309 -6.82 3.74 -7.13
CA VAL A 309 -6.99 2.66 -6.15
C VAL A 309 -8.31 1.95 -6.39
N ASP A 310 -8.37 0.71 -5.93
CA ASP A 310 -9.54 -0.14 -5.98
C ASP A 310 -10.00 -0.39 -4.55
N LEU A 311 -11.31 -0.31 -4.32
CA LEU A 311 -11.94 -0.53 -3.03
C LEU A 311 -13.03 -1.59 -3.20
N LEU A 312 -13.08 -2.57 -2.30
CA LEU A 312 -14.13 -3.58 -2.30
C LEU A 312 -15.43 -2.94 -1.83
N VAL A 313 -16.54 -3.21 -2.51
CA VAL A 313 -17.90 -2.90 -2.05
C VAL A 313 -18.58 -4.19 -1.68
N SER A 314 -19.19 -4.22 -0.50
CA SER A 314 -19.99 -5.35 -0.03
C SER A 314 -21.13 -4.86 0.84
N ASP A 315 -22.23 -5.58 0.81
CA ASP A 315 -23.31 -5.54 1.77
C ASP A 315 -22.79 -5.65 3.19
N ASP A 316 -23.26 -4.75 4.05
CA ASP A 316 -23.18 -4.93 5.48
C ASP A 316 -24.41 -5.71 5.94
N HIS A 317 -24.22 -6.95 6.39
CA HIS A 317 -25.30 -7.81 6.89
C HIS A 317 -26.14 -7.18 8.00
N GLN A 318 -25.63 -6.16 8.71
CA GLN A 318 -26.37 -5.45 9.76
C GLN A 318 -27.32 -4.36 9.22
N THR A 319 -26.92 -3.67 8.15
CA THR A 319 -27.68 -2.54 7.60
C THR A 319 -28.37 -2.86 6.27
N GLY A 320 -28.05 -4.01 5.67
CA GLY A 320 -28.52 -4.43 4.35
C GLY A 320 -28.03 -3.53 3.20
N ARG A 321 -27.14 -2.58 3.50
CA ARG A 321 -26.67 -1.58 2.55
C ARG A 321 -25.22 -1.85 2.19
N ALA A 322 -24.95 -1.90 0.88
CA ALA A 322 -23.60 -2.04 0.39
C ALA A 322 -22.78 -0.78 0.66
N ARG A 323 -21.57 -0.98 1.17
CA ARG A 323 -20.60 0.09 1.46
C ARG A 323 -19.20 -0.37 1.10
N VAL A 324 -18.28 0.59 1.05
CA VAL A 324 -16.86 0.29 0.95
C VAL A 324 -16.43 -0.55 2.15
N VAL A 325 -15.74 -1.66 1.88
CA VAL A 325 -15.14 -2.54 2.89
C VAL A 325 -13.77 -1.99 3.26
N GLU A 326 -13.54 -1.82 4.55
CA GLU A 326 -12.36 -1.15 5.09
C GLU A 326 -11.74 -1.93 6.25
N GLY A 327 -10.41 -1.85 6.36
CA GLY A 327 -9.71 -2.16 7.60
C GLY A 327 -9.80 -1.01 8.58
N THR A 328 -9.50 -1.30 9.86
CA THR A 328 -9.59 -0.33 10.98
C THR A 328 -8.94 1.01 10.66
N TYR A 329 -7.75 0.97 10.06
CA TYR A 329 -6.92 2.16 9.81
C TYR A 329 -6.87 2.56 8.32
N GLN A 330 -7.57 1.85 7.45
CA GLN A 330 -7.48 2.11 6.02
C GLN A 330 -8.23 3.39 5.65
N SER A 331 -7.53 4.26 4.93
CA SER A 331 -8.08 5.43 4.29
C SER A 331 -7.54 5.54 2.87
N PRO A 332 -8.38 5.79 1.85
CA PRO A 332 -7.90 6.27 0.57
C PRO A 332 -7.36 7.70 0.73
N ILE A 333 -6.17 7.95 0.21
CA ILE A 333 -5.44 9.21 0.39
C ILE A 333 -5.05 9.73 -0.98
N LEU A 334 -5.46 10.95 -1.29
CA LEU A 334 -4.96 11.72 -2.42
C LEU A 334 -3.70 12.44 -1.98
N VAL A 335 -2.61 12.29 -2.72
CA VAL A 335 -1.33 12.94 -2.44
C VAL A 335 -0.99 13.85 -3.62
N GLN A 336 -0.67 15.11 -3.37
CA GLN A 336 -0.10 16.03 -4.36
C GLN A 336 1.33 16.40 -3.99
N TRP A 337 2.17 16.59 -5.00
CA TRP A 337 3.55 17.10 -4.85
C TRP A 337 3.86 18.23 -5.84
N HIS A 338 2.82 18.81 -6.42
CA HIS A 338 2.85 20.11 -7.07
C HIS A 338 1.51 20.82 -6.85
N ARG A 339 1.52 22.15 -6.84
CA ARG A 339 0.32 22.96 -6.71
C ARG A 339 -0.68 22.63 -7.81
N ALA A 340 -1.94 22.41 -7.43
CA ALA A 340 -3.07 22.37 -8.35
C ALA A 340 -3.40 23.79 -8.84
N GLN A 341 -3.68 23.96 -10.14
CA GLN A 341 -4.03 25.27 -10.69
C GLN A 341 -5.34 25.83 -10.11
N ARG A 342 -6.27 24.95 -9.72
CA ARG A 342 -7.62 25.31 -9.27
C ARG A 342 -7.87 25.03 -7.78
N GLN A 343 -6.83 24.73 -7.00
CA GLN A 343 -6.95 24.28 -5.60
C GLN A 343 -7.94 23.11 -5.43
N ALA A 344 -8.11 22.33 -6.49
CA ALA A 344 -8.91 21.14 -6.54
C ALA A 344 -8.25 20.14 -7.48
N ARG A 345 -8.52 18.86 -7.25
CA ARG A 345 -8.11 17.73 -8.09
C ARG A 345 -9.33 16.94 -8.50
N LEU A 346 -9.41 16.58 -9.78
CA LEU A 346 -10.50 15.78 -10.31
C LEU A 346 -10.28 14.29 -10.07
N LEU A 347 -11.26 13.65 -9.45
CA LEU A 347 -11.30 12.22 -9.18
C LEU A 347 -12.53 11.61 -9.84
N SER A 348 -12.31 10.61 -10.68
CA SER A 348 -13.36 9.75 -11.21
C SER A 348 -13.62 8.59 -10.24
N ILE A 349 -14.90 8.36 -9.95
CA ILE A 349 -15.42 7.26 -9.15
C ILE A 349 -16.17 6.34 -10.11
N THR A 350 -15.62 5.15 -10.36
CA THR A 350 -16.28 4.13 -11.17
C THR A 350 -16.78 3.02 -10.24
N LEU A 351 -18.09 2.80 -10.21
CA LEU A 351 -18.71 1.70 -9.48
C LEU A 351 -18.96 0.54 -10.45
N THR A 352 -18.58 -0.66 -10.04
CA THR A 352 -18.82 -1.89 -10.80
C THR A 352 -19.52 -2.94 -9.95
N ALA A 353 -20.46 -3.68 -10.52
CA ALA A 353 -21.14 -4.81 -9.89
C ALA A 353 -20.50 -6.14 -10.28
N PHE A 354 -20.53 -7.12 -9.38
CA PHE A 354 -20.07 -8.49 -9.64
C PHE A 354 -21.26 -9.43 -9.88
N SER A 355 -21.05 -10.44 -10.73
CA SER A 355 -22.02 -11.50 -11.05
C SER A 355 -21.35 -12.83 -11.33
#